data_AF-A0A6V7J9Y4-F1
#
_entry.id   AF-A0A6V7J9Y4-F1
#
_cell.length_a   1.000
_cell.length_b   1.000
_cell.length_c   1.000
_cell.angle_alpha   90.00
_cell.angle_beta   90.00
_cell.angle_gamma   90.00
#
_symmetry.space_group_name_H-M   'P 1'
#
loop_
_entity.id
_entity.type
_entity.pdbx_description
1 polymer ?
#
loop_
_entity_poly.entity_id
_entity_poly.type
_entity_poly.pdbx_seq_one_letter_code
_entity_poly.pdbx_strand_id
1 'polypeptide(L)'
;VGIPAKSGVSGSLLVVIPNVMGICTWSPPLDPLGNSCRGVQFCEELVNEFNFHRYDNLKHATNKKDPRRHKYETKGLSIVNLLFSAASGDVTAMR
;
A
#
# COMPACT_ATOMS: atom_id res chain seq x y z
N VAL A 1 -4.94 6.59 7.86
CA VAL A 1 -4.54 6.48 6.44
C VAL A 1 -3.07 6.84 6.16
N GLY A 2 -2.49 7.90 6.74
CA GLY A 2 -1.04 8.16 6.57
C GLY A 2 -0.62 8.48 5.13
N ILE A 3 -1.56 8.91 4.30
CA ILE A 3 -1.36 9.37 2.92
C ILE A 3 -1.71 10.86 2.89
N PRO A 4 -0.91 11.73 2.24
CA PRO A 4 -1.26 13.14 2.11
C PRO A 4 -2.53 13.30 1.26
N ALA A 5 -3.52 13.99 1.82
CA ALA A 5 -4.82 14.19 1.19
C ALA A 5 -5.42 15.56 1.54
N LYS A 6 -6.31 16.06 0.67
CA LYS A 6 -7.09 17.28 0.88
C LYS A 6 -8.53 17.07 0.45
N SER A 7 -9.48 17.36 1.34
CA SER A 7 -10.92 17.35 1.02
C SER A 7 -11.44 18.74 0.68
N GLY A 8 -12.47 18.78 -0.19
CA GLY A 8 -13.27 19.95 -0.51
C GLY A 8 -14.74 19.73 -0.14
N VAL A 9 -15.43 20.81 0.26
CA VAL A 9 -16.84 20.79 0.69
C VAL A 9 -17.80 20.38 -0.43
N SER A 10 -17.34 20.39 -1.70
CA SER A 10 -18.08 19.82 -2.84
C SER A 10 -18.14 18.28 -2.83
N GLY A 11 -17.57 17.63 -1.81
CA GLY A 11 -17.50 16.18 -1.69
C GLY A 11 -16.28 15.59 -2.42
N SER A 12 -15.35 16.41 -2.88
CA SER A 12 -14.10 15.93 -3.48
C SER A 12 -13.05 15.62 -2.41
N LEU A 13 -12.23 14.59 -2.66
CA LEU A 13 -11.08 14.24 -1.86
C LEU A 13 -9.93 13.90 -2.80
N LEU A 14 -8.88 14.73 -2.76
CA LEU A 14 -7.65 14.53 -3.49
C LEU A 14 -6.64 13.81 -2.59
N VAL A 15 -6.04 12.75 -3.09
CA VAL A 15 -5.11 11.89 -2.37
C VAL A 15 -3.86 11.70 -3.21
N VAL A 16 -2.69 11.85 -2.61
CA VAL A 16 -1.41 11.72 -3.32
C VAL A 16 -0.61 10.59 -2.69
N ILE A 17 -0.19 9.62 -3.51
CA ILE A 17 0.76 8.59 -3.12
C ILE A 17 2.10 8.95 -3.77
N PRO A 18 3.06 9.49 -3.01
CA PRO A 18 4.32 9.98 -3.57
C PRO A 18 5.03 8.89 -4.37
N ASN A 19 5.50 9.25 -5.57
CA ASN A 19 6.22 8.35 -6.49
C ASN A 19 5.41 7.15 -7.03
N VAL A 20 4.09 7.12 -6.83
CA VAL A 20 3.23 6.04 -7.34
C VAL A 20 2.08 6.59 -8.17
N MET A 21 1.17 7.38 -7.56
CA MET A 21 -0.01 7.89 -8.25
C MET A 21 -0.69 9.03 -7.48
N GLY A 22 -1.55 9.79 -8.17
CA GLY A 22 -2.53 10.69 -7.55
C GLY A 22 -3.94 10.19 -7.83
N ILE A 23 -4.82 10.25 -6.82
CA ILE A 23 -6.21 9.81 -6.91
C ILE A 23 -7.13 10.98 -6.50
N CYS A 24 -8.24 11.15 -7.22
CA CYS A 24 -9.32 12.05 -6.81
C CYS A 24 -10.61 11.23 -6.72
N THR A 25 -11.23 11.24 -5.54
CA THR A 25 -12.57 10.67 -5.34
C THR A 25 -13.58 11.80 -5.18
N TRP A 26 -14.78 11.63 -5.72
CA TRP A 26 -15.86 12.59 -5.57
C TRP A 26 -17.12 11.89 -5.08
N SER A 27 -17.65 12.34 -3.94
CA SER A 27 -18.92 11.91 -3.39
C SER A 27 -19.54 13.04 -2.55
N PRO A 28 -20.70 13.58 -2.96
CA PRO A 28 -21.35 14.72 -2.30
C PRO A 28 -21.69 14.56 -0.80
N PRO A 29 -22.06 13.38 -0.27
CA PRO A 29 -22.33 13.21 1.16
C PRO A 29 -21.09 13.45 2.01
N LEU A 30 -21.20 14.39 2.95
CA LEU A 30 -20.14 14.79 3.87
C LEU A 30 -20.36 14.22 5.27
N ASP A 31 -19.26 13.98 5.97
CA ASP A 31 -19.24 13.64 7.38
C ASP A 31 -19.43 14.92 8.24
N PRO A 32 -19.60 14.80 9.57
CA PRO A 32 -19.72 15.97 10.45
C PRO A 32 -18.49 16.90 10.46
N LEU A 33 -17.36 16.47 9.90
CA LEU A 33 -16.11 17.21 9.82
C LEU A 33 -15.93 17.89 8.44
N GLY A 34 -16.88 17.73 7.52
CA GLY A 34 -16.85 18.30 6.17
C GLY A 34 -16.01 17.54 5.15
N ASN A 35 -15.62 16.29 5.45
CA ASN A 35 -14.95 15.40 4.50
C ASN A 35 -15.95 14.52 3.77
N SER A 36 -15.62 14.08 2.57
CA SER A 36 -16.44 13.11 1.84
C SER A 36 -16.49 11.76 2.56
N CYS A 37 -17.68 11.30 3.00
CA CYS A 37 -17.84 10.04 3.74
C CYS A 37 -17.22 8.85 2.97
N ARG A 38 -17.56 8.73 1.69
CA ARG A 38 -17.06 7.65 0.83
C ARG A 38 -15.59 7.83 0.48
N GLY A 39 -15.12 9.07 0.34
CA GLY A 39 -13.70 9.33 0.08
C GLY A 39 -12.83 8.86 1.24
N VAL A 40 -13.24 9.14 2.48
CA VAL A 40 -12.54 8.68 3.68
C VAL A 40 -12.54 7.16 3.75
N GLN A 41 -13.70 6.52 3.60
CA GLN A 41 -13.83 5.06 3.61
C GLN A 41 -12.94 4.41 2.55
N PHE A 42 -12.94 4.94 1.31
CA PHE A 42 -12.09 4.45 0.24
C PHE A 42 -10.61 4.50 0.62
N CYS A 43 -10.15 5.58 1.24
CA CYS A 43 -8.75 5.71 1.64
C CYS A 43 -8.36 4.71 2.74
N GLU A 44 -9.28 4.39 3.65
CA GLU A 44 -9.06 3.39 4.69
C GLU A 44 -8.93 1.98 4.10
N GLU A 45 -9.86 1.60 3.23
CA GLU A 45 -9.83 0.31 2.52
C GLU A 45 -8.58 0.19 1.64
N LEU A 46 -8.19 1.28 0.95
CA LEU A 46 -6.99 1.33 0.13
C LEU A 46 -5.72 1.02 0.93
N VAL A 47 -5.57 1.58 2.14
CA VAL A 47 -4.41 1.35 3.01
C VAL A 47 -4.44 -0.03 3.68
N ASN A 48 -5.63 -0.60 3.83
CA ASN A 48 -5.79 -1.96 4.36
C ASN A 48 -5.37 -3.02 3.33
N GLU A 49 -5.74 -2.84 2.06
CA GLU A 49 -5.39 -3.76 0.97
C GLU A 49 -3.96 -3.57 0.44
N PHE A 50 -3.47 -2.33 0.40
CA PHE A 50 -2.19 -1.97 -0.20
C PHE A 50 -1.20 -1.37 0.80
N ASN A 51 0.09 -1.55 0.55
CA ASN A 51 1.18 -1.01 1.38
C ASN A 51 1.48 0.48 1.09
N PHE A 52 0.44 1.30 0.95
CA PHE A 52 0.55 2.73 0.62
C PHE A 52 0.62 3.65 1.82
N HIS A 53 0.55 3.13 3.04
CA HIS A 53 0.79 3.93 4.24
C HIS A 53 2.23 4.48 4.19
N ARG A 54 2.44 5.77 4.47
CA ARG A 54 3.77 6.39 4.41
C ARG A 54 4.82 5.69 5.29
N TYR A 55 4.37 5.09 6.38
CA TYR A 55 5.20 4.34 7.32
C TYR A 55 5.06 2.81 7.17
N ASP A 56 4.52 2.31 6.06
CA ASP A 56 4.43 0.85 5.83
C ASP A 56 5.78 0.23 5.49
N ASN A 57 5.96 -1.05 5.83
CA ASN A 57 7.21 -1.77 5.58
C ASN A 57 7.18 -2.45 4.21
N LEU A 58 8.06 -2.02 3.31
CA LEU A 58 8.13 -2.59 1.96
C LEU A 58 8.71 -4.01 1.95
N LYS A 59 9.54 -4.39 2.92
CA LYS A 59 10.23 -5.68 2.95
C LYS A 59 9.43 -6.75 3.71
N HIS A 60 8.81 -6.40 4.83
CA HIS A 60 8.09 -7.32 5.72
C HIS A 60 6.58 -7.07 5.70
N ALA A 61 6.02 -6.71 4.55
CA ALA A 61 4.60 -6.38 4.44
C ALA A 61 3.72 -7.58 4.82
N THR A 62 2.93 -7.44 5.88
CA THR A 62 1.85 -8.35 6.27
C THR A 62 0.78 -8.37 5.18
N ASN A 63 0.47 -9.51 4.54
CA ASN A 63 -0.65 -9.79 3.60
C ASN A 63 -1.11 -8.73 2.56
N LYS A 64 -0.47 -7.57 2.50
CA LYS A 64 -0.82 -6.39 1.71
C LYS A 64 -0.16 -6.49 0.35
N LYS A 65 -0.85 -5.96 -0.65
CA LYS A 65 -0.39 -5.99 -2.03
C LYS A 65 0.51 -4.78 -2.29
N ASP A 66 1.68 -5.01 -2.86
CA ASP A 66 2.49 -3.95 -3.47
C ASP A 66 2.38 -4.06 -4.99
N PRO A 67 1.67 -3.14 -5.67
CA PRO A 67 1.49 -3.19 -7.11
C PRO A 67 2.76 -2.83 -7.88
N ARG A 68 3.80 -2.30 -7.22
CA ARG A 68 5.10 -2.04 -7.84
C ARG A 68 5.93 -3.31 -8.01
N ARG A 69 5.57 -4.40 -7.31
CA ARG A 69 6.27 -5.69 -7.41
C ARG A 69 5.64 -6.56 -8.50
N HIS A 70 6.46 -7.07 -9.41
CA HIS A 70 6.02 -8.05 -10.39
C HIS A 70 5.78 -9.41 -9.69
N LYS A 71 4.52 -9.88 -9.69
CA LYS A 71 4.05 -11.04 -8.88
C LYS A 71 4.86 -12.33 -9.08
N TYR A 72 5.39 -12.56 -10.28
CA TYR A 72 6.10 -13.79 -10.62
C TYR A 72 7.59 -13.74 -10.28
N GLU A 73 8.19 -12.56 -10.31
CA GLU A 73 9.63 -12.38 -10.12
C GLU A 73 10.00 -12.52 -8.63
N THR A 74 9.21 -11.91 -7.73
CA THR A 74 9.59 -11.87 -6.30
C THR A 74 9.45 -13.20 -5.57
N LYS A 75 8.42 -14.00 -5.88
CA LYS A 75 8.26 -15.33 -5.27
C LYS A 75 9.33 -16.31 -5.76
N GLY A 76 9.60 -16.30 -7.08
CA GLY A 76 10.65 -17.14 -7.67
C GLY A 76 12.02 -16.80 -7.10
N LEU A 77 12.39 -15.52 -7.05
CA LEU A 77 13.65 -15.06 -6.46
C LEU A 77 13.81 -15.46 -5.00
N SER A 78 12.74 -15.34 -4.19
CA SER A 78 12.83 -15.71 -2.78
C SER A 78 13.06 -17.22 -2.58
N ILE A 79 12.44 -18.05 -3.43
CA ILE A 79 12.64 -19.51 -3.42
C ILE A 79 14.05 -19.85 -3.92
N VAL A 80 14.50 -19.24 -5.00
CA VAL A 80 15.85 -19.46 -5.55
C VAL A 80 16.92 -19.05 -4.54
N ASN A 81 16.78 -17.90 -3.91
CA ASN A 81 17.70 -17.45 -2.87
C ASN A 81 17.75 -18.42 -1.70
N LEU A 82 16.59 -18.92 -1.25
CA LEU A 82 16.53 -19.93 -0.20
C LEU A 82 17.23 -21.24 -0.60
N LEU A 83 17.00 -21.72 -1.82
CA LEU A 83 17.66 -22.93 -2.35
C LEU A 83 19.18 -22.74 -2.48
N PHE A 84 19.63 -21.56 -2.93
CA PHE A 84 21.05 -21.25 -3.05
C PHE A 84 21.73 -21.20 -1.68
N SER A 85 21.11 -20.55 -0.68
CA SER A 85 21.58 -20.54 0.71
C SER A 85 21.63 -21.94 1.32
N ALA A 86 20.67 -22.80 1.01
CA ALA A 86 20.69 -24.20 1.44
C ALA A 86 21.83 -24.98 0.77
N ALA A 87 22.07 -24.77 -0.53
CA ALA A 87 23.14 -25.42 -1.28
C ALA A 87 24.54 -24.99 -0.83
N SER A 88 24.73 -23.72 -0.45
CA SER A 88 25.99 -23.21 0.09
C SER A 88 26.21 -23.57 1.56
N GLY A 89 25.20 -24.14 2.25
CA GLY A 89 25.25 -24.44 3.68
C GLY A 89 25.18 -23.20 4.58
N ASP A 90 24.74 -22.05 4.07
CA ASP A 90 24.60 -20.82 4.83
C ASP A 90 23.34 -20.84 5.71
N VAL A 91 23.50 -21.41 6.90
CA VAL A 91 22.45 -21.50 7.93
C VAL A 91 22.01 -20.15 8.48
N THR A 92 22.80 -19.08 8.29
CA THR A 92 22.43 -17.74 8.77
C THR A 92 21.40 -17.08 7.86
N ALA A 93 21.52 -17.30 6.54
CA ALA A 93 20.56 -16.81 5.56
C ALA A 93 19.23 -17.61 5.55
N MET A 94 19.24 -18.84 6.07
CA MET A 94 18.03 -19.68 6.20
C MET A 94 17.19 -19.39 7.45
N ARG A 95 17.72 -18.65 8.44
CA ARG A 95 17.06 -18.37 9.71
C ARG A 95 16.25 -17.08 9.68
#